data_AF-A0A401KGQ5-F1
#
_entry.id   AF-A0A401KGQ5-F1
#
_cell.length_a   1.000
_cell.length_b   1.000
_cell.length_c   1.000
_cell.angle_alpha   90.00
_cell.angle_beta   90.00
_cell.angle_gamma   90.00
#
_symmetry.space_group_name_H-M   'P 1'
#
loop_
_entity.id
_entity.type
_entity.pdbx_description
1 polymer ?
#
loop_
_entity_poly.entity_id
_entity_poly.type
_entity_poly.pdbx_seq_one_letter_code
_entity_poly.pdbx_strand_id
1 'polypeptide(L)'
;MLYRNVQRSVISFSWVGLRTPPRTTTTTITATRITTPAYRRGFSQCQIRRNTDSSSEQNATKEGRRRRNDDSEEEPTLRSTLLKMGESAATTLASMAVLGMVGYAYHRYYKYLILEKMENAFKPGDPALELAGVEDGKHQSTYEEHWVHRDEQARMDRIISGNAGGRYYLLVGEKGTGKTSMLLEAMRKIDGEGCAMFEAHADLELFRIRLGKALDYEFHEDYIGSLFSIKGPRDTTALLDIERAFNKLEKVALARRRSKKSPLVLIINSAHLIRDDHDGQDLLEAIQQRAEQWAASGLVTTVLNSDEYWVYERLKKYATRMEVIPVRDLPKDRAMEALRKYRKQYFGQELTHEELEEVYNLVGGRLSYLNRVAKALDYKKLCESICEAEKTWFLNKCWILGPEMDDDVMDQQKYASAAMVLAKALVDKGEEMDRTYDPKLGHILPEIPLHEARQIMTRADFIQSYDHENIFTIDSRAMVRADSVPMQNAFKEICGWPGFDEHLEGTLTRIGDIESLGRTRELTIKDLWNQGKYQLVMRDHKGREQGAAEFSVMEKEEEKEDN
;
A
#
# COMPACT_ATOMS: atom_id res chain seq x y z
N MET A 1 -3.33 -23.18 -36.44
CA MET A 1 -3.48 -22.09 -37.43
C MET A 1 -4.11 -20.90 -36.72
N LEU A 2 -3.37 -19.78 -36.67
CA LEU A 2 -3.83 -18.37 -36.54
C LEU A 2 -4.64 -17.87 -35.32
N TYR A 3 -3.90 -17.35 -34.33
CA TYR A 3 -3.97 -16.01 -33.68
C TYR A 3 -5.31 -15.22 -33.63
N ARG A 4 -5.69 -14.71 -32.43
CA ARG A 4 -5.46 -13.29 -32.01
C ARG A 4 -5.98 -12.91 -30.60
N ASN A 5 -5.06 -12.31 -29.83
CA ASN A 5 -5.17 -11.16 -28.92
C ASN A 5 -6.28 -11.06 -27.85
N VAL A 6 -5.87 -11.28 -26.60
CA VAL A 6 -6.54 -10.78 -25.39
C VAL A 6 -5.96 -9.40 -25.04
N GLN A 7 -6.75 -8.35 -25.20
CA GLN A 7 -6.47 -7.00 -24.66
C GLN A 7 -7.08 -6.90 -23.27
N ARG A 8 -6.24 -6.60 -22.27
CA ARG A 8 -6.66 -6.23 -20.91
C ARG A 8 -7.30 -4.83 -20.94
N SER A 9 -8.54 -4.76 -20.46
CA SER A 9 -9.32 -3.53 -20.28
C SER A 9 -8.73 -2.69 -19.13
N VAL A 10 -8.40 -1.44 -19.43
CA VAL A 10 -8.03 -0.39 -18.49
C VAL A 10 -9.30 0.41 -18.19
N ILE A 11 -9.66 0.51 -16.92
CA ILE A 11 -10.82 1.27 -16.42
C ILE A 11 -10.64 2.74 -16.79
N SER A 12 -11.58 3.28 -17.57
CA SER A 12 -11.60 4.66 -18.01
C SER A 12 -12.38 5.55 -17.04
N PHE A 13 -11.77 6.68 -16.66
CA PHE A 13 -12.47 7.80 -16.03
C PHE A 13 -13.27 8.55 -17.11
N SER A 14 -14.59 8.59 -16.98
CA SER A 14 -15.48 9.37 -17.83
C SER A 14 -15.58 10.82 -17.33
N TRP A 15 -15.03 11.75 -18.11
CA TRP A 15 -15.33 13.18 -18.03
C TRP A 15 -16.42 13.51 -19.06
N VAL A 16 -17.51 14.13 -18.61
CA VAL A 16 -18.55 14.68 -19.49
C VAL A 16 -18.65 16.18 -19.26
N GLY A 17 -18.50 16.93 -20.36
CA GLY A 17 -19.32 18.11 -20.61
C GLY A 17 -18.64 19.48 -20.52
N LEU A 18 -17.96 19.90 -21.59
CA LEU A 18 -17.81 21.33 -21.90
C LEU A 18 -18.24 21.61 -23.35
N ARG A 19 -19.10 22.62 -23.46
CA ARG A 19 -19.84 23.07 -24.65
C ARG A 19 -18.89 23.66 -25.71
N THR A 20 -19.17 23.33 -26.98
CA THR A 20 -18.60 23.96 -28.17
C THR A 20 -19.33 25.26 -28.54
N PRO A 21 -18.61 26.29 -29.01
CA PRO A 21 -19.15 27.33 -29.90
C PRO A 21 -18.56 27.24 -31.33
N PRO A 22 -19.13 27.96 -32.32
CA PRO A 22 -19.23 27.49 -33.70
C PRO A 22 -18.04 27.84 -34.61
N ARG A 23 -17.95 27.08 -35.71
CA ARG A 23 -17.03 27.23 -36.84
C ARG A 23 -17.28 28.53 -37.62
N THR A 24 -16.18 29.20 -37.98
CA THR A 24 -16.09 30.08 -39.16
C THR A 24 -14.91 29.65 -40.03
N THR A 25 -15.21 29.56 -41.33
CA THR A 25 -14.35 29.23 -42.46
C THR A 25 -13.33 30.33 -42.75
N THR A 26 -12.10 30.00 -43.17
CA THR A 26 -11.56 30.13 -44.55
C THR A 26 -10.01 30.09 -44.55
N THR A 27 -9.47 29.43 -45.58
CA THR A 27 -8.16 29.64 -46.26
C THR A 27 -6.96 28.78 -45.85
N THR A 28 -6.75 27.78 -46.69
CA THR A 28 -5.60 26.91 -46.91
C THR A 28 -4.30 27.68 -47.20
N ILE A 29 -3.22 27.49 -46.42
CA ILE A 29 -1.83 27.62 -46.91
C ILE A 29 -0.94 26.51 -46.30
N THR A 30 -0.29 25.83 -47.23
CA THR A 30 0.80 24.85 -47.30
C THR A 30 1.69 24.57 -46.07
N ALA A 31 1.99 23.27 -45.91
CA ALA A 31 2.75 22.63 -44.85
C ALA A 31 4.28 22.71 -44.97
N THR A 32 4.98 22.69 -43.83
CA THR A 32 6.31 22.07 -43.68
C THR A 32 6.41 21.33 -42.34
N ARG A 33 6.79 20.04 -42.41
CA ARG A 33 6.98 19.11 -41.28
C ARG A 33 8.47 19.06 -40.93
N ILE A 34 8.78 19.09 -39.62
CA ILE A 34 10.06 18.62 -39.08
C ILE A 34 9.73 17.50 -38.08
N THR A 35 10.25 16.30 -38.34
CA THR A 35 10.18 15.12 -37.46
C THR A 35 11.60 14.65 -37.17
N THR A 36 11.95 14.58 -35.90
CA THR A 36 13.17 13.95 -35.36
C THR A 36 12.93 12.47 -35.04
N PRO A 37 13.83 11.53 -35.38
CA PRO A 37 13.65 10.13 -35.07
C PRO A 37 14.32 9.70 -33.76
N ALA A 38 13.70 8.72 -33.12
CA ALA A 38 14.17 7.96 -31.96
C ALA A 38 15.24 6.92 -32.33
N TYR A 39 16.15 6.62 -31.41
CA TYR A 39 17.16 5.59 -31.56
C TYR A 39 17.07 4.54 -30.45
N ARG A 40 16.68 3.31 -30.82
CA ARG A 40 16.83 2.08 -30.02
C ARG A 40 18.17 1.43 -30.35
N ARG A 41 18.93 0.99 -29.35
CA ARG A 41 20.05 0.03 -29.54
C ARG A 41 19.77 -1.26 -28.78
N GLY A 42 19.84 -2.36 -29.51
CA GLY A 42 19.90 -3.72 -28.98
C GLY A 42 21.35 -4.15 -28.72
N PHE A 43 21.46 -5.15 -27.85
CA PHE A 43 22.66 -5.90 -27.50
C PHE A 43 23.23 -6.69 -28.68
N SER A 44 24.56 -6.77 -28.78
CA SER A 44 25.25 -7.94 -29.34
C SER A 44 26.68 -8.08 -28.79
N GLN A 45 27.07 -9.35 -28.63
CA GLN A 45 28.27 -9.87 -27.98
C GLN A 45 29.58 -9.39 -28.61
N CYS A 46 30.59 -9.16 -27.77
CA CYS A 46 31.96 -8.91 -28.20
C CYS A 46 32.69 -10.25 -28.37
N GLN A 47 33.10 -10.56 -29.61
CA GLN A 47 34.13 -11.55 -29.92
C GLN A 47 35.46 -10.84 -30.18
N ILE A 48 36.51 -11.43 -29.64
CA ILE A 48 37.92 -11.06 -29.79
C ILE A 48 38.37 -11.28 -31.24
N ARG A 49 39.00 -10.27 -31.88
CA ARG A 49 40.08 -10.53 -32.86
C ARG A 49 40.96 -9.31 -33.19
N ARG A 50 42.25 -9.55 -32.94
CA ARG A 50 43.51 -9.12 -33.60
C ARG A 50 43.56 -7.92 -34.55
N ASN A 51 44.57 -7.10 -34.28
CA ASN A 51 45.29 -6.15 -35.13
C ASN A 51 45.32 -6.47 -36.63
N THR A 52 45.25 -5.39 -37.42
CA THR A 52 46.15 -5.13 -38.55
C THR A 52 46.24 -3.63 -38.80
N ASP A 53 47.46 -3.19 -39.10
CA ASP A 53 47.89 -1.83 -39.44
C ASP A 53 47.09 -1.20 -40.59
N SER A 54 46.97 0.13 -40.61
CA SER A 54 47.64 0.99 -41.61
C SER A 54 47.15 2.43 -41.55
N SER A 55 48.12 3.32 -41.35
CA SER A 55 48.32 4.63 -41.99
C SER A 55 47.10 5.43 -42.46
N SER A 56 46.97 6.64 -41.95
CA SER A 56 46.65 7.81 -42.79
C SER A 56 47.27 9.06 -42.18
N GLU A 57 48.18 9.65 -42.95
CA GLU A 57 48.76 10.96 -42.76
C GLU A 57 47.68 12.04 -42.78
N GLN A 58 47.85 13.09 -41.97
CA GLN A 58 47.43 14.42 -42.38
C GLN A 58 48.35 15.49 -41.78
N ASN A 59 49.01 16.18 -42.70
CA ASN A 59 49.87 17.34 -42.52
C ASN A 59 49.12 18.51 -41.88
N ALA A 60 49.77 19.18 -40.93
CA ALA A 60 49.53 20.60 -40.66
C ALA A 60 50.85 21.27 -40.28
N THR A 61 51.36 22.05 -41.23
CA THR A 61 52.50 22.96 -41.15
C THR A 61 52.29 24.04 -40.09
N LYS A 62 53.29 24.25 -39.23
CA LYS A 62 53.58 25.56 -38.64
C LYS A 62 55.09 25.73 -38.45
N GLU A 63 55.66 26.61 -39.24
CA GLU A 63 57.03 27.08 -39.10
C GLU A 63 57.21 27.84 -37.77
N GLY A 64 58.29 27.51 -37.07
CA GLY A 64 58.77 28.21 -35.90
C GLY A 64 60.25 27.92 -35.70
N ARG A 65 61.10 28.67 -36.42
CA ARG A 65 62.57 28.76 -36.29
C ARG A 65 63.05 28.49 -34.85
N ARG A 66 63.83 27.42 -34.65
CA ARG A 66 64.83 27.34 -33.56
C ARG A 66 66.12 26.67 -34.04
N ARG A 67 67.20 27.25 -33.54
CA ARG A 67 68.61 27.01 -33.85
C ARG A 67 69.00 25.55 -33.62
N ARG A 68 69.85 25.03 -34.53
CA ARG A 68 70.78 23.93 -34.28
C ARG A 68 71.54 24.20 -32.97
N ASN A 69 71.41 23.31 -32.01
CA ASN A 69 72.53 22.91 -31.18
C ASN A 69 72.60 21.39 -31.25
N ASP A 70 73.81 20.98 -31.61
CA ASP A 70 74.37 19.63 -31.58
C ASP A 70 74.28 19.12 -30.14
N ASP A 71 73.71 17.94 -29.92
CA ASP A 71 74.02 17.13 -28.74
C ASP A 71 73.94 15.66 -29.14
N SER A 72 75.10 15.05 -28.99
CA SER A 72 75.51 13.68 -29.25
C SER A 72 74.65 12.63 -28.54
N GLU A 73 74.50 11.48 -29.20
CA GLU A 73 74.04 10.23 -28.63
C GLU A 73 74.85 9.87 -27.37
N GLU A 74 74.31 10.09 -26.18
CA GLU A 74 74.82 9.52 -24.93
C GLU A 74 74.19 8.15 -24.68
N GLU A 75 75.02 7.12 -24.56
CA GLU A 75 74.61 5.80 -24.06
C GLU A 75 73.93 5.94 -22.68
N PRO A 76 72.83 5.20 -22.41
CA PRO A 76 72.08 5.34 -21.16
C PRO A 76 72.92 4.84 -19.98
N THR A 77 73.57 5.77 -19.27
CA THR A 77 74.24 5.50 -18.00
C THR A 77 73.21 5.13 -16.94
N LEU A 78 73.44 4.05 -16.19
CA LEU A 78 72.53 3.56 -15.13
C LEU A 78 72.04 4.65 -14.15
N ARG A 79 72.83 5.70 -13.93
CA ARG A 79 72.47 6.86 -13.11
C ARG A 79 71.39 7.75 -13.75
N SER A 80 71.45 7.99 -15.07
CA SER A 80 70.44 8.79 -15.77
C SER A 80 69.12 8.02 -15.90
N THR A 81 69.18 6.70 -16.06
CA THR A 81 68.00 5.83 -16.00
C THR A 81 67.37 5.81 -14.60
N LEU A 82 68.17 5.70 -13.54
CA LEU A 82 67.66 5.74 -12.15
C LEU A 82 67.05 7.11 -11.78
N LEU A 83 67.63 8.21 -12.26
CA LEU A 83 67.05 9.56 -12.10
C LEU A 83 65.73 9.70 -12.85
N LYS A 84 65.65 9.27 -14.12
CA LYS A 84 64.40 9.25 -14.88
C LYS A 84 63.34 8.34 -14.26
N MET A 85 63.74 7.19 -13.71
CA MET A 85 62.85 6.31 -12.93
C MET A 85 62.38 6.99 -11.64
N GLY A 86 63.25 7.73 -10.95
CA GLY A 86 62.90 8.53 -9.78
C GLY A 86 61.93 9.67 -10.09
N GLU A 87 62.15 10.40 -11.18
CA GLU A 87 61.22 11.44 -11.67
C GLU A 87 59.87 10.86 -12.08
N SER A 88 59.87 9.72 -12.77
CA SER A 88 58.64 9.00 -13.14
C SER A 88 57.89 8.52 -11.90
N ALA A 89 58.60 7.96 -10.91
CA ALA A 89 58.03 7.52 -9.64
C ALA A 89 57.50 8.69 -8.79
N ALA A 90 58.20 9.83 -8.78
CA ALA A 90 57.72 11.03 -8.10
C ALA A 90 56.45 11.59 -8.78
N THR A 91 56.39 11.54 -10.11
CA THR A 91 55.23 11.99 -10.88
C THR A 91 54.01 11.10 -10.66
N THR A 92 54.18 9.77 -10.61
CA THR A 92 53.09 8.84 -10.28
C THR A 92 52.64 8.96 -8.82
N LEU A 93 53.56 9.17 -7.88
CA LEU A 93 53.20 9.44 -6.48
C LEU A 93 52.43 10.76 -6.35
N ALA A 94 52.85 11.82 -7.04
CA ALA A 94 52.16 13.10 -7.03
C ALA A 94 50.75 12.99 -7.62
N SER A 95 50.57 12.26 -8.73
CA SER A 95 49.24 12.05 -9.33
C SER A 95 48.33 11.20 -8.44
N MET A 96 48.85 10.14 -7.81
CA MET A 96 48.12 9.35 -6.81
C MET A 96 47.73 10.19 -5.59
N ALA A 97 48.62 11.06 -5.11
CA ALA A 97 48.34 11.93 -3.97
C ALA A 97 47.22 12.95 -4.29
N VAL A 98 47.26 13.57 -5.48
CA VAL A 98 46.20 14.49 -5.94
C VAL A 98 44.87 13.75 -6.09
N LEU A 99 44.87 12.56 -6.72
CA LEU A 99 43.67 11.72 -6.84
C LEU A 99 43.10 11.34 -5.47
N GLY A 100 43.95 10.93 -4.52
CA GLY A 100 43.54 10.61 -3.16
C GLY A 100 42.94 11.81 -2.42
N MET A 101 43.54 13.00 -2.56
CA MET A 101 43.03 14.23 -1.97
C MET A 101 41.68 14.65 -2.55
N VAL A 102 41.53 14.60 -3.89
CA VAL A 102 40.28 14.90 -4.59
C VAL A 102 39.19 13.91 -4.19
N GLY A 103 39.50 12.61 -4.16
CA GLY A 103 38.56 11.57 -3.74
C GLY A 103 38.09 11.76 -2.29
N TYR A 104 39.00 12.08 -1.36
CA TYR A 104 38.66 12.36 0.03
C TYR A 104 37.81 13.64 0.18
N ALA A 105 38.18 14.72 -0.51
CA ALA A 105 37.44 15.97 -0.50
C ALA A 105 36.00 15.78 -1.03
N TYR A 106 35.85 15.10 -2.17
CA TYR A 106 34.55 14.74 -2.73
C TYR A 106 33.74 13.89 -1.76
N HIS A 107 34.35 12.86 -1.15
CA HIS A 107 33.64 11.99 -0.22
C HIS A 107 33.14 12.73 1.03
N ARG A 108 33.93 13.67 1.56
CA ARG A 108 33.53 14.53 2.68
C ARG A 108 32.42 15.49 2.29
N TYR A 109 32.55 16.14 1.12
CA TYR A 109 31.53 17.02 0.56
C TYR A 109 30.21 16.28 0.34
N TYR A 110 30.24 15.10 -0.28
CA TYR A 110 29.06 14.27 -0.53
C TYR A 110 28.33 13.89 0.76
N LYS A 111 29.07 13.49 1.81
CA LYS A 111 28.48 13.20 3.13
C LYS A 111 27.80 14.41 3.76
N TYR A 112 28.34 15.61 3.56
CA TYR A 112 27.73 16.85 4.01
C TYR A 112 26.48 17.17 3.20
N LEU A 113 26.57 17.11 1.86
CA LEU A 113 25.48 17.40 0.93
C LEU A 113 24.25 16.52 1.19
N ILE A 114 24.43 15.22 1.45
CA ILE A 114 23.32 14.31 1.81
C ILE A 114 22.55 14.81 3.03
N LEU A 115 23.26 15.23 4.08
CA LEU A 115 22.60 15.68 5.32
C LEU A 115 21.90 17.02 5.12
N GLU A 116 22.46 17.89 4.27
CA GLU A 116 21.86 19.16 3.91
C GLU A 116 20.60 18.99 3.05
N LYS A 117 20.64 18.14 2.02
CA LYS A 117 19.47 17.73 1.23
C LYS A 117 18.36 17.21 2.14
N MET A 118 18.70 16.28 3.03
CA MET A 118 17.72 15.72 3.96
C MET A 118 17.15 16.73 4.95
N GLU A 119 17.91 17.72 5.46
CA GLU A 119 17.33 18.83 6.25
C GLU A 119 16.44 19.73 5.40
N ASN A 120 16.74 19.90 4.10
CA ASN A 120 15.89 20.68 3.19
C ASN A 120 14.52 20.03 2.98
N ALA A 121 14.42 18.71 3.03
CA ALA A 121 13.15 17.99 2.94
C ALA A 121 12.17 18.34 4.07
N PHE A 122 12.64 18.90 5.19
CA PHE A 122 11.83 19.33 6.34
C PHE A 122 11.70 20.85 6.45
N LYS A 123 12.08 21.60 5.40
CA LYS A 123 11.82 23.04 5.33
C LYS A 123 10.38 23.29 4.88
N PRO A 124 9.85 24.50 5.11
CA PRO A 124 8.50 24.82 4.66
C PRO A 124 8.30 24.62 3.15
N GLY A 125 7.08 24.27 2.73
CA GLY A 125 6.74 23.92 1.35
C GLY A 125 6.91 22.43 1.01
N ASP A 126 6.45 21.53 1.89
CA ASP A 126 6.48 20.08 1.63
C ASP A 126 5.71 19.74 0.31
N PRO A 127 6.30 18.95 -0.61
CA PRO A 127 5.65 18.61 -1.89
C PRO A 127 4.28 17.94 -1.76
N ALA A 128 4.00 17.26 -0.65
CA ALA A 128 2.70 16.65 -0.42
C ALA A 128 1.60 17.69 -0.19
N LEU A 129 1.93 18.89 0.32
CA LEU A 129 1.01 20.03 0.39
C LEU A 129 0.73 20.58 -1.00
N GLU A 130 1.75 20.75 -1.84
CA GLU A 130 1.60 21.19 -3.23
C GLU A 130 0.72 20.22 -4.03
N LEU A 131 0.99 18.91 -3.92
CA LEU A 131 0.20 17.86 -4.56
C LEU A 131 -1.25 17.80 -4.07
N ALA A 132 -1.47 18.16 -2.80
CA ALA A 132 -2.81 18.29 -2.24
C ALA A 132 -3.53 19.56 -2.70
N GLY A 133 -2.90 20.43 -3.50
CA GLY A 133 -3.46 21.71 -3.94
C GLY A 133 -3.43 22.79 -2.86
N VAL A 134 -2.55 22.64 -1.87
CA VAL A 134 -2.31 23.60 -0.78
C VAL A 134 -1.11 24.47 -1.19
N GLU A 135 -1.31 25.36 -2.16
CA GLU A 135 -0.26 26.32 -2.58
C GLU A 135 -0.25 27.56 -1.68
N ASP A 136 0.94 28.04 -1.34
CA ASP A 136 1.12 29.26 -0.56
C ASP A 136 0.91 30.52 -1.44
N GLY A 137 0.01 31.40 -1.00
CA GLY A 137 -0.04 32.80 -1.46
C GLY A 137 -1.09 33.23 -2.50
N LYS A 138 -1.85 32.35 -3.18
CA LYS A 138 -2.94 32.80 -4.11
C LYS A 138 -4.23 31.98 -4.12
N HIS A 139 -4.23 30.75 -3.61
CA HIS A 139 -5.41 29.87 -3.50
C HIS A 139 -5.69 29.45 -2.06
N GLN A 140 -5.37 30.31 -1.09
CA GLN A 140 -5.61 30.12 0.35
C GLN A 140 -7.07 29.76 0.67
N SER A 141 -8.02 30.19 -0.17
CA SER A 141 -9.44 29.97 0.05
C SER A 141 -9.86 28.51 -0.20
N THR A 142 -9.31 27.83 -1.21
CA THR A 142 -9.88 26.56 -1.65
C THR A 142 -9.70 25.42 -0.64
N TYR A 143 -8.65 25.38 0.18
CA TYR A 143 -8.48 24.29 1.15
C TYR A 143 -9.20 24.54 2.49
N GLU A 144 -9.21 25.79 2.99
CA GLU A 144 -9.98 26.16 4.19
C GLU A 144 -11.48 25.96 3.98
N GLU A 145 -11.97 26.14 2.75
CA GLU A 145 -13.38 25.97 2.41
C GLU A 145 -13.87 24.51 2.54
N HIS A 146 -12.99 23.50 2.52
CA HIS A 146 -13.36 22.08 2.62
C HIS A 146 -13.13 21.46 4.01
N TRP A 147 -12.64 22.24 4.97
CA TRP A 147 -12.21 21.71 6.26
C TRP A 147 -13.38 21.53 7.24
N VAL A 148 -13.45 20.34 7.86
CA VAL A 148 -14.45 20.03 8.90
C VAL A 148 -13.75 19.92 10.25
N HIS A 149 -14.20 20.70 11.22
CA HIS A 149 -13.65 20.66 12.57
C HIS A 149 -13.91 19.30 13.24
N ARG A 150 -12.82 18.66 13.64
CA ARG A 150 -12.78 17.40 14.39
C ARG A 150 -12.29 17.63 15.81
N ASP A 151 -12.73 16.81 16.76
CA ASP A 151 -12.25 16.89 18.16
C ASP A 151 -10.78 16.54 18.24
N GLU A 152 -10.35 15.61 17.39
CA GLU A 152 -8.99 15.13 17.29
C GLU A 152 -8.05 16.17 16.67
N GLN A 153 -8.57 17.21 16.01
CA GLN A 153 -7.74 18.15 15.24
C GLN A 153 -6.74 18.90 16.12
N ALA A 154 -7.19 19.46 17.25
CA ALA A 154 -6.32 20.22 18.15
C ALA A 154 -5.19 19.35 18.73
N ARG A 155 -5.45 18.04 18.84
CA ARG A 155 -4.42 17.06 19.22
C ARG A 155 -3.46 16.82 18.07
N MET A 156 -3.97 16.63 16.85
CA MET A 156 -3.15 16.41 15.66
C MET A 156 -2.24 17.61 15.36
N ASP A 157 -2.78 18.82 15.43
CA ASP A 157 -2.01 20.07 15.27
C ASP A 157 -0.80 20.13 16.21
N ARG A 158 -0.96 19.70 17.48
CA ARG A 158 0.14 19.65 18.46
C ARG A 158 1.18 18.57 18.15
N ILE A 159 0.75 17.45 17.58
CA ILE A 159 1.65 16.36 17.18
C ILE A 159 2.49 16.79 15.97
N ILE A 160 1.83 17.29 14.93
CA ILE A 160 2.47 17.67 13.68
C ILE A 160 3.37 18.92 13.83
N SER A 161 3.02 19.85 14.72
CA SER A 161 3.92 20.97 15.08
C SER A 161 5.15 20.57 15.91
N GLY A 162 5.33 19.28 16.22
CA GLY A 162 6.48 18.78 16.99
C GLY A 162 6.40 19.05 18.50
N ASN A 163 5.25 19.52 19.01
CA ASN A 163 5.06 19.84 20.42
C ASN A 163 4.67 18.63 21.29
N ALA A 164 4.31 17.50 20.69
CA ALA A 164 3.93 16.27 21.39
C ALA A 164 5.01 15.18 21.27
N GLY A 165 6.13 15.36 21.98
CA GLY A 165 7.25 14.42 22.01
C GLY A 165 7.03 13.20 22.93
N GLY A 166 7.91 12.20 22.82
CA GLY A 166 7.95 11.05 23.72
C GLY A 166 7.15 9.82 23.28
N ARG A 167 6.40 9.94 22.17
CA ARG A 167 5.48 8.93 21.62
C ARG A 167 5.56 8.90 20.10
N TYR A 168 5.10 7.79 19.51
CA TYR A 168 4.76 7.72 18.10
C TYR A 168 3.28 7.33 17.97
N TYR A 169 2.64 7.71 16.87
CA TYR A 169 1.19 7.70 16.77
C TYR A 169 0.72 6.79 15.63
N LEU A 170 -0.36 6.06 15.88
CA LEU A 170 -1.08 5.30 14.87
C LEU A 170 -2.51 5.83 14.77
N LEU A 171 -2.84 6.47 13.64
CA LEU A 171 -4.21 6.83 13.29
C LEU A 171 -4.89 5.59 12.73
N VAL A 172 -6.03 5.21 13.31
CA VAL A 172 -6.84 4.07 12.86
C VAL A 172 -8.25 4.55 12.63
N GLY A 173 -8.87 4.12 11.54
CA GLY A 173 -10.27 4.40 11.25
C GLY A 173 -10.63 3.97 9.85
N GLU A 174 -11.90 3.96 9.51
CA GLU A 174 -12.37 3.39 8.25
C GLU A 174 -11.92 4.21 7.04
N LYS A 175 -11.93 3.59 5.87
CA LYS A 175 -11.61 4.27 4.61
C LYS A 175 -12.57 5.44 4.40
N GLY A 176 -12.01 6.63 4.17
CA GLY A 176 -12.81 7.83 3.90
C GLY A 176 -13.34 8.55 5.15
N THR A 177 -12.85 8.23 6.35
CA THR A 177 -13.11 9.03 7.57
C THR A 177 -12.28 10.32 7.63
N GLY A 178 -11.40 10.62 6.67
CA GLY A 178 -10.69 11.91 6.61
C GLY A 178 -9.36 11.97 7.38
N LYS A 179 -8.75 10.83 7.71
CA LYS A 179 -7.43 10.73 8.39
C LYS A 179 -6.33 11.50 7.66
N THR A 180 -6.19 11.28 6.35
CA THR A 180 -5.20 11.97 5.51
C THR A 180 -5.46 13.48 5.45
N SER A 181 -6.73 13.90 5.29
CA SER A 181 -7.10 15.32 5.29
C SER A 181 -6.73 15.98 6.63
N MET A 182 -6.91 15.27 7.75
CA MET A 182 -6.55 15.73 9.09
C MET A 182 -5.05 15.98 9.26
N LEU A 183 -4.22 15.10 8.67
CA LEU A 183 -2.76 15.24 8.65
C LEU A 183 -2.33 16.42 7.78
N LEU A 184 -2.87 16.52 6.56
CA LEU A 184 -2.57 17.61 5.63
C LEU A 184 -2.95 18.98 6.19
N GLU A 185 -4.10 19.11 6.85
CA GLU A 185 -4.49 20.37 7.49
C GLU A 185 -3.55 20.75 8.63
N ALA A 186 -3.11 19.78 9.43
CA ALA A 186 -2.15 20.03 10.51
C ALA A 186 -0.78 20.45 9.95
N MET A 187 -0.33 19.85 8.84
CA MET A 187 0.88 20.27 8.13
C MET A 187 0.74 21.67 7.54
N ARG A 188 -0.40 21.99 6.93
CA ARG A 188 -0.68 23.31 6.32
C ARG A 188 -0.52 24.45 7.34
N LYS A 189 -1.00 24.28 8.57
CA LYS A 189 -0.92 25.30 9.63
C LYS A 189 0.51 25.72 9.99
N ILE A 190 1.49 24.88 9.67
CA ILE A 190 2.92 25.14 9.89
C ILE A 190 3.70 25.18 8.57
N ASP A 191 3.00 25.28 7.43
CA ASP A 191 3.58 25.25 6.09
C ASP A 191 4.51 24.03 5.84
N GLY A 192 4.21 22.89 6.46
CA GLY A 192 5.05 21.69 6.40
C GLY A 192 6.38 21.77 7.16
N GLU A 193 6.64 22.84 7.93
CA GLU A 193 7.90 22.97 8.67
C GLU A 193 8.15 21.78 9.60
N GLY A 194 9.31 21.15 9.44
CA GLY A 194 9.72 20.03 10.29
C GLY A 194 9.00 18.72 9.98
N CYS A 195 8.19 18.67 8.92
CA CYS A 195 7.44 17.48 8.50
C CYS A 195 7.98 16.90 7.20
N ALA A 196 7.87 15.58 7.05
CA ALA A 196 7.97 14.89 5.77
C ALA A 196 6.87 13.82 5.69
N MET A 197 6.14 13.77 4.59
CA MET A 197 5.07 12.80 4.37
C MET A 197 5.27 11.97 3.10
N PHE A 198 4.97 10.68 3.17
CA PHE A 198 4.88 9.82 1.98
C PHE A 198 3.84 8.71 2.14
N GLU A 199 3.42 8.13 1.01
CA GLU A 199 2.50 6.99 0.98
C GLU A 199 3.25 5.66 1.00
N ALA A 200 2.85 4.77 1.90
CA ALA A 200 3.33 3.40 1.93
C ALA A 200 2.95 2.62 0.65
N HIS A 201 3.64 1.52 0.41
CA HIS A 201 3.43 0.67 -0.75
C HIS A 201 3.70 -0.79 -0.42
N ALA A 202 3.01 -1.69 -1.11
CA ALA A 202 3.12 -3.14 -1.04
C ALA A 202 4.45 -3.72 -1.56
N ASP A 203 5.32 -2.89 -2.12
CA ASP A 203 6.58 -3.29 -2.76
C ASP A 203 7.70 -2.49 -2.08
N LEU A 204 8.68 -3.21 -1.54
CA LEU A 204 9.76 -2.62 -0.77
C LEU A 204 10.61 -1.65 -1.60
N GLU A 205 10.80 -1.89 -2.90
CA GLU A 205 11.56 -0.97 -3.76
C GLU A 205 10.79 0.32 -3.99
N LEU A 206 9.48 0.24 -4.20
CA LEU A 206 8.64 1.43 -4.34
C LEU A 206 8.53 2.19 -3.01
N PHE A 207 8.46 1.48 -1.89
CA PHE A 207 8.54 2.09 -0.56
C PHE A 207 9.85 2.84 -0.38
N ARG A 208 10.99 2.19 -0.69
CA ARG A 208 12.33 2.79 -0.64
C ARG A 208 12.40 4.07 -1.47
N ILE A 209 11.94 4.03 -2.72
CA ILE A 209 11.96 5.20 -3.62
C ILE A 209 11.09 6.34 -3.08
N ARG A 210 9.89 6.04 -2.56
CA ARG A 210 9.00 7.07 -1.99
C ARG A 210 9.58 7.69 -0.72
N LEU A 211 10.16 6.88 0.16
CA LEU A 211 10.89 7.35 1.34
C LEU A 211 12.07 8.24 0.94
N GLY A 212 12.86 7.82 -0.06
CA GLY A 212 13.98 8.60 -0.57
C GLY A 212 13.53 9.97 -1.07
N LYS A 213 12.47 10.02 -1.88
CA LYS A 213 11.90 11.29 -2.37
C LYS A 213 11.43 12.20 -1.24
N ALA A 214 10.71 11.66 -0.26
CA ALA A 214 10.20 12.45 0.86
C ALA A 214 11.30 12.94 1.81
N LEU A 215 12.45 12.27 1.84
CA LEU A 215 13.61 12.69 2.64
C LEU A 215 14.69 13.40 1.82
N ASP A 216 14.44 13.74 0.55
CA ASP A 216 15.45 14.22 -0.41
C ASP A 216 16.78 13.41 -0.32
N TYR A 217 16.63 12.08 -0.32
CA TYR A 217 17.69 11.12 -0.11
C TYR A 217 17.86 10.19 -1.30
N GLU A 218 19.04 10.29 -1.91
CA GLU A 218 19.46 9.43 -3.02
C GLU A 218 20.27 8.26 -2.44
N PHE A 219 19.89 7.03 -2.78
CA PHE A 219 20.48 5.80 -2.25
C PHE A 219 21.81 5.46 -2.94
N HIS A 220 22.74 6.42 -2.95
CA HIS A 220 24.02 6.35 -3.68
C HIS A 220 23.91 6.32 -5.20
N GLU A 221 22.73 6.65 -5.74
CA GLU A 221 22.49 6.75 -7.19
C GLU A 221 23.33 7.88 -7.82
N ASP A 222 23.64 8.94 -7.06
CA ASP A 222 24.53 10.05 -7.43
C ASP A 222 25.99 9.92 -6.96
N TYR A 223 26.37 8.78 -6.34
CA TYR A 223 27.70 8.62 -5.78
C TYR A 223 28.74 8.27 -6.86
N ILE A 224 29.54 9.27 -7.26
CA ILE A 224 30.58 9.16 -8.29
C ILE A 224 31.85 8.43 -7.78
N GLY A 225 31.86 7.98 -6.51
CA GLY A 225 33.04 7.32 -5.91
C GLY A 225 33.47 6.02 -6.62
N SER A 226 32.59 5.41 -7.41
CA SER A 226 32.92 4.30 -8.30
C SER A 226 34.04 4.64 -9.30
N LEU A 227 34.15 5.90 -9.75
CA LEU A 227 35.25 6.37 -10.60
C LEU A 227 36.63 6.30 -9.92
N PHE A 228 36.67 6.30 -8.59
CA PHE A 228 37.90 6.24 -7.80
C PHE A 228 38.17 4.85 -7.22
N SER A 229 37.49 3.80 -7.70
CA SER A 229 37.50 2.46 -7.08
C SER A 229 37.12 2.45 -5.60
N ILE A 230 36.52 3.53 -5.10
CA ILE A 230 35.92 3.57 -3.78
C ILE A 230 34.59 2.84 -3.92
N LYS A 231 34.55 1.60 -3.43
CA LYS A 231 33.30 0.82 -3.41
C LYS A 231 32.26 1.63 -2.64
N GLY A 232 31.16 1.97 -3.32
CA GLY A 232 29.92 2.34 -2.64
C GLY A 232 29.47 1.18 -1.74
N PRO A 233 28.47 1.39 -0.86
CA PRO A 233 27.82 0.27 -0.23
C PRO A 233 27.37 -0.73 -1.31
N ARG A 234 27.60 -2.02 -1.07
CA ARG A 234 27.20 -3.11 -1.98
C ARG A 234 25.72 -2.98 -2.34
N ASP A 235 25.31 -3.48 -3.52
CA ASP A 235 23.90 -3.71 -3.85
C ASP A 235 23.24 -4.37 -2.64
N THR A 236 22.35 -3.62 -2.00
CA THR A 236 21.68 -4.03 -0.78
C THR A 236 20.19 -4.19 -1.04
N THR A 237 19.54 -4.97 -0.18
CA THR A 237 18.09 -5.08 -0.19
C THR A 237 17.46 -3.73 0.15
N ALA A 238 16.26 -3.46 -0.38
CA ALA A 238 15.52 -2.25 -0.10
C ALA A 238 15.39 -1.94 1.40
N LEU A 239 15.21 -2.98 2.23
CA LEU A 239 15.09 -2.84 3.69
C LEU A 239 16.36 -2.24 4.33
N LEU A 240 17.55 -2.68 3.90
CA LEU A 240 18.82 -2.14 4.40
C LEU A 240 19.03 -0.68 3.96
N ASP A 241 18.55 -0.33 2.78
CA ASP A 241 18.60 1.04 2.28
C ASP A 241 17.65 1.97 3.03
N ILE A 242 16.43 1.53 3.31
CA ILE A 242 15.48 2.21 4.20
C ILE A 242 16.13 2.45 5.57
N GLU A 243 16.76 1.42 6.14
CA GLU A 243 17.44 1.51 7.43
C GLU A 243 18.62 2.50 7.42
N ARG A 244 19.34 2.61 6.29
CA ARG A 244 20.38 3.64 6.10
C ARG A 244 19.79 5.04 6.02
N ALA A 245 18.67 5.22 5.32
CA ALA A 245 17.99 6.50 5.26
C ALA A 245 17.55 6.95 6.67
N PHE A 246 16.97 6.04 7.47
CA PHE A 246 16.62 6.29 8.87
C PHE A 246 17.84 6.66 9.74
N ASN A 247 18.99 6.02 9.53
CA ASN A 247 20.24 6.40 10.21
C ASN A 247 20.73 7.81 9.83
N LYS A 248 20.47 8.27 8.60
CA LYS A 248 20.81 9.64 8.16
C LYS A 248 19.82 10.64 8.75
N LEU A 249 18.53 10.29 8.77
CA LEU A 249 17.47 11.10 9.37
C LEU A 249 17.76 11.35 10.86
N GLU A 250 18.22 10.34 11.59
CA GLU A 250 18.62 10.49 12.99
C GLU A 250 19.78 11.50 13.17
N LYS A 251 20.75 11.54 12.24
CA LYS A 251 21.83 12.53 12.28
C LYS A 251 21.32 13.94 12.04
N VAL A 252 20.39 14.11 11.11
CA VAL A 252 19.71 15.40 10.85
C VAL A 252 18.92 15.83 12.09
N ALA A 253 18.12 14.94 12.67
CA ALA A 253 17.36 15.21 13.90
C ALA A 253 18.26 15.61 15.08
N LEU A 254 19.43 14.95 15.25
CA LEU A 254 20.42 15.31 16.27
C LEU A 254 21.01 16.70 16.04
N ALA A 255 21.33 17.06 14.80
CA ALA A 255 21.80 18.39 14.45
C ALA A 255 20.72 19.45 14.70
N ARG A 256 19.48 19.16 14.32
CA ARG A 256 18.31 20.00 14.54
C ARG A 256 18.05 20.28 16.03
N ARG A 257 18.15 19.25 16.87
CA ARG A 257 18.06 19.38 18.34
C ARG A 257 19.14 20.28 18.93
N ARG A 258 20.38 20.19 18.44
CA ARG A 258 21.49 21.08 18.89
C ARG A 258 21.21 22.55 18.55
N SER A 259 20.51 22.79 17.44
CA SER A 259 20.04 24.11 17.02
C SER A 259 18.76 24.56 17.73
N LYS A 260 18.29 23.84 18.77
CA LYS A 260 17.07 24.13 19.56
C LYS A 260 15.78 24.26 18.73
N LYS A 261 15.72 23.62 17.56
CA LYS A 261 14.49 23.52 16.76
C LYS A 261 13.60 22.39 17.29
N SER A 262 12.34 22.39 16.87
CA SER A 262 11.38 21.29 17.12
C SER A 262 11.90 19.93 16.59
N PRO A 263 11.50 18.81 17.21
CA PRO A 263 11.73 17.47 16.65
C PRO A 263 11.17 17.33 15.23
N LEU A 264 11.75 16.44 14.43
CA LEU A 264 11.23 16.13 13.09
C LEU A 264 9.95 15.29 13.21
N VAL A 265 9.05 15.41 12.24
CA VAL A 265 7.84 14.58 12.13
C VAL A 265 7.89 13.80 10.82
N LEU A 266 7.86 12.47 10.92
CA LEU A 266 7.81 11.58 9.76
C LEU A 266 6.42 10.94 9.67
N ILE A 267 5.70 11.22 8.59
CA ILE A 267 4.35 10.74 8.37
C ILE A 267 4.36 9.64 7.30
N ILE A 268 3.96 8.43 7.70
CA ILE A 268 3.80 7.27 6.82
C ILE A 268 2.30 7.07 6.60
N ASN A 269 1.81 7.55 5.47
CA ASN A 269 0.40 7.46 5.12
C ASN A 269 0.06 6.08 4.52
N SER A 270 -1.18 5.63 4.74
CA SER A 270 -1.72 4.38 4.18
C SER A 270 -0.88 3.13 4.50
N ALA A 271 -0.44 2.98 5.75
CA ALA A 271 0.39 1.87 6.22
C ALA A 271 -0.23 0.47 5.97
N HIS A 272 -1.56 0.39 5.87
CA HIS A 272 -2.30 -0.83 5.49
C HIS A 272 -1.98 -1.33 4.07
N LEU A 273 -1.38 -0.50 3.20
CA LEU A 273 -0.93 -0.92 1.88
C LEU A 273 0.34 -1.78 1.92
N ILE A 274 1.05 -1.81 3.05
CA ILE A 274 2.14 -2.78 3.24
C ILE A 274 1.53 -4.17 3.25
N ARG A 275 2.10 -5.11 2.52
CA ARG A 275 1.56 -6.48 2.49
C ARG A 275 1.77 -7.16 3.84
N ASP A 276 0.79 -7.96 4.24
CA ASP A 276 0.93 -8.87 5.39
C ASP A 276 1.66 -10.16 4.97
N ASP A 277 2.82 -10.00 4.36
CA ASP A 277 3.77 -11.07 4.02
C ASP A 277 5.07 -10.89 4.82
N HIS A 278 6.02 -11.82 4.68
CA HIS A 278 7.27 -11.78 5.43
C HIS A 278 8.02 -10.45 5.26
N ASP A 279 8.13 -9.97 4.02
CA ASP A 279 8.85 -8.74 3.68
C ASP A 279 8.16 -7.48 4.25
N GLY A 280 6.83 -7.39 4.13
CA GLY A 280 6.07 -6.27 4.67
C GLY A 280 6.01 -6.28 6.20
N GLN A 281 5.93 -7.46 6.82
CA GLN A 281 6.02 -7.62 8.27
C GLN A 281 7.39 -7.19 8.82
N ASP A 282 8.48 -7.55 8.13
CA ASP A 282 9.84 -7.13 8.49
C ASP A 282 10.00 -5.61 8.36
N LEU A 283 9.44 -5.01 7.30
CA LEU A 283 9.43 -3.56 7.11
C LEU A 283 8.68 -2.83 8.23
N LEU A 284 7.47 -3.27 8.56
CA LEU A 284 6.68 -2.67 9.65
C LEU A 284 7.40 -2.79 10.99
N GLU A 285 8.04 -3.92 11.25
CA GLU A 285 8.82 -4.13 12.46
C GLU A 285 10.05 -3.21 12.52
N ALA A 286 10.78 -3.04 11.41
CA ALA A 286 11.90 -2.10 11.33
C ALA A 286 11.46 -0.65 11.57
N ILE A 287 10.34 -0.23 10.96
CA ILE A 287 9.73 1.09 11.19
C ILE A 287 9.36 1.26 12.66
N GLN A 288 8.73 0.25 13.26
CA GLN A 288 8.32 0.29 14.66
C GLN A 288 9.50 0.42 15.61
N GLN A 289 10.56 -0.37 15.41
CA GLN A 289 11.76 -0.31 16.25
C GLN A 289 12.39 1.09 16.21
N ARG A 290 12.44 1.72 15.03
CA ARG A 290 12.89 3.11 14.89
C ARG A 290 11.97 4.11 15.55
N ALA A 291 10.66 3.98 15.36
CA ALA A 291 9.67 4.86 15.97
C ALA A 291 9.75 4.82 17.51
N GLU A 292 9.93 3.64 18.10
CA GLU A 292 10.15 3.46 19.55
C GLU A 292 11.43 4.17 20.03
N GLN A 293 12.55 3.97 19.31
CA GLN A 293 13.83 4.61 19.63
C GLN A 293 13.77 6.14 19.50
N TRP A 294 13.13 6.65 18.46
CA TRP A 294 13.00 8.09 18.22
C TRP A 294 12.04 8.76 19.20
N ALA A 295 10.94 8.07 19.54
CA ALA A 295 10.03 8.51 20.59
C ALA A 295 10.74 8.58 21.95
N ALA A 296 11.56 7.58 22.30
CA ALA A 296 12.31 7.58 23.55
C ALA A 296 13.35 8.71 23.64
N SER A 297 14.01 9.03 22.52
CA SER A 297 15.06 10.06 22.46
C SER A 297 14.53 11.48 22.18
N GLY A 298 13.27 11.62 21.75
CA GLY A 298 12.64 12.87 21.37
C GLY A 298 13.23 13.50 20.11
N LEU A 299 13.72 12.67 19.17
CA LEU A 299 14.38 13.13 17.95
C LEU A 299 13.42 13.24 16.76
N VAL A 300 12.60 12.21 16.56
CA VAL A 300 11.63 12.11 15.47
C VAL A 300 10.31 11.61 16.04
N THR A 301 9.22 12.27 15.69
CA THR A 301 7.85 11.80 15.96
C THR A 301 7.35 11.08 14.71
N THR A 302 7.14 9.78 14.79
CA THR A 302 6.56 9.00 13.68
C THR A 302 5.04 8.99 13.80
N VAL A 303 4.35 9.25 12.69
CA VAL A 303 2.89 9.17 12.58
C VAL A 303 2.54 8.19 11.47
N LEU A 304 1.90 7.08 11.82
CA LEU A 304 1.37 6.11 10.86
C LEU A 304 -0.14 6.30 10.72
N ASN A 305 -0.66 6.19 9.51
CA ASN A 305 -2.09 6.15 9.25
C ASN A 305 -2.49 4.83 8.60
N SER A 306 -3.51 4.15 9.15
CA SER A 306 -4.03 2.88 8.65
C SER A 306 -5.56 2.90 8.56
N ASP A 307 -6.09 2.29 7.50
CA ASP A 307 -7.52 2.03 7.34
C ASP A 307 -7.92 0.68 7.96
N GLU A 308 -6.96 -0.21 8.15
CA GLU A 308 -7.19 -1.61 8.52
C GLU A 308 -6.61 -1.95 9.91
N TYR A 309 -7.25 -2.90 10.60
CA TYR A 309 -6.94 -3.29 11.96
C TYR A 309 -5.64 -4.09 12.11
N TRP A 310 -5.27 -4.88 11.09
CA TRP A 310 -4.10 -5.77 11.17
C TRP A 310 -2.80 -5.02 11.46
N VAL A 311 -2.65 -3.78 10.95
CA VAL A 311 -1.49 -2.92 11.23
C VAL A 311 -1.40 -2.63 12.72
N TYR A 312 -2.52 -2.32 13.37
CA TYR A 312 -2.56 -2.12 14.82
C TYR A 312 -2.25 -3.43 15.55
N GLU A 313 -2.83 -4.56 15.15
CA GLU A 313 -2.57 -5.86 15.77
C GLU A 313 -1.08 -6.23 15.70
N ARG A 314 -0.42 -6.00 14.56
CA ARG A 314 1.01 -6.25 14.38
C ARG A 314 1.86 -5.36 15.27
N LEU A 315 1.58 -4.06 15.29
CA LEU A 315 2.33 -3.08 16.08
C LEU A 315 2.10 -3.24 17.59
N LYS A 316 0.94 -3.75 18.02
CA LYS A 316 0.63 -3.93 19.45
C LYS A 316 1.67 -4.78 20.20
N LYS A 317 2.36 -5.70 19.52
CA LYS A 317 3.37 -6.60 20.12
C LYS A 317 4.54 -5.87 20.80
N TYR A 318 4.99 -4.76 20.22
CA TYR A 318 6.17 -4.01 20.69
C TYR A 318 5.87 -2.55 21.03
N ALA A 319 4.59 -2.23 21.25
CA ALA A 319 4.09 -0.88 21.48
C ALA A 319 4.24 -0.42 22.93
N THR A 320 5.41 0.09 23.31
CA THR A 320 5.66 0.73 24.60
C THR A 320 5.30 2.23 24.57
N ARG A 321 5.59 2.91 23.45
CA ARG A 321 5.36 4.36 23.28
C ARG A 321 4.35 4.68 22.18
N MET A 322 3.73 3.66 21.58
CA MET A 322 2.67 3.85 20.61
C MET A 322 1.44 4.45 21.26
N GLU A 323 0.84 5.41 20.59
CA GLU A 323 -0.48 5.91 20.93
C GLU A 323 -1.43 5.80 19.74
N VAL A 324 -2.57 5.16 19.97
CA VAL A 324 -3.61 5.00 18.95
C VAL A 324 -4.57 6.18 19.00
N ILE A 325 -4.81 6.80 17.85
CA ILE A 325 -5.79 7.88 17.67
C ILE A 325 -6.90 7.35 16.76
N PRO A 326 -8.05 6.93 17.32
CA PRO A 326 -9.18 6.48 16.51
C PRO A 326 -9.82 7.68 15.81
N VAL A 327 -10.05 7.56 14.50
CA VAL A 327 -10.73 8.57 13.68
C VAL A 327 -11.98 7.96 13.10
N ARG A 328 -13.11 8.26 13.72
CA ARG A 328 -14.42 7.71 13.38
C ARG A 328 -15.19 8.64 12.42
N ASP A 329 -16.33 8.13 11.97
CA ASP A 329 -17.37 8.92 11.32
C ASP A 329 -17.79 10.11 12.18
N LEU A 330 -18.22 11.20 11.52
CA LEU A 330 -18.66 12.40 12.21
C LEU A 330 -19.97 12.14 12.97
N PRO A 331 -20.11 12.66 14.20
CA PRO A 331 -21.40 12.72 14.88
C PRO A 331 -22.43 13.49 14.05
N LYS A 332 -23.72 13.18 14.22
CA LYS A 332 -24.83 13.75 13.46
C LYS A 332 -24.75 15.27 13.27
N ASP A 333 -24.61 16.02 14.35
CA ASP A 333 -24.57 17.49 14.29
C ASP A 333 -23.44 18.00 13.40
N ARG A 334 -22.25 17.40 13.50
CA ARG A 334 -21.08 17.79 12.70
C ARG A 334 -21.17 17.31 11.26
N ALA A 335 -21.75 16.14 11.04
CA ALA A 335 -22.00 15.62 9.70
C ALA A 335 -22.96 16.55 8.92
N MET A 336 -24.05 16.99 9.57
CA MET A 336 -25.00 17.94 8.97
C MET A 336 -24.36 19.31 8.75
N GLU A 337 -23.54 19.80 9.68
CA GLU A 337 -22.80 21.05 9.51
C GLU A 337 -21.81 20.97 8.34
N ALA A 338 -21.06 19.88 8.23
CA ALA A 338 -20.14 19.62 7.13
C ALA A 338 -20.86 19.60 5.78
N LEU A 339 -21.95 18.84 5.69
CA LEU A 339 -22.76 18.76 4.46
C LEU A 339 -23.31 20.12 4.06
N ARG A 340 -23.82 20.91 5.02
CA ARG A 340 -24.29 22.28 4.78
C ARG A 340 -23.18 23.17 4.22
N LYS A 341 -22.00 23.14 4.83
CA LYS A 341 -20.82 23.91 4.38
C LYS A 341 -20.43 23.52 2.95
N TYR A 342 -20.30 22.23 2.68
CA TYR A 342 -19.96 21.74 1.34
C TYR A 342 -21.00 22.14 0.29
N ARG A 343 -22.29 22.04 0.60
CA ARG A 343 -23.35 22.45 -0.35
C ARG A 343 -23.34 23.93 -0.66
N LYS A 344 -23.15 24.76 0.37
CA LYS A 344 -22.99 26.20 0.18
C LYS A 344 -21.78 26.52 -0.68
N GLN A 345 -20.69 25.78 -0.53
CA GLN A 345 -19.48 25.99 -1.30
C GLN A 345 -19.63 25.60 -2.78
N TYR A 346 -20.10 24.38 -3.08
CA TYR A 346 -20.16 23.90 -4.46
C TYR A 346 -21.31 24.51 -5.28
N PHE A 347 -22.45 24.79 -4.64
CA PHE A 347 -23.67 25.21 -5.33
C PHE A 347 -24.24 26.55 -4.84
N GLY A 348 -23.68 27.17 -3.79
CA GLY A 348 -24.28 28.36 -3.18
C GLY A 348 -25.61 28.08 -2.47
N GLN A 349 -25.95 26.81 -2.24
CA GLN A 349 -27.24 26.37 -1.70
C GLN A 349 -27.12 25.99 -0.22
N GLU A 350 -28.10 26.40 0.58
CA GLU A 350 -28.26 25.94 1.95
C GLU A 350 -29.43 24.96 2.03
N LEU A 351 -29.11 23.69 2.34
CA LEU A 351 -30.12 22.68 2.59
C LEU A 351 -30.84 22.96 3.92
N THR A 352 -32.14 22.65 3.95
CA THR A 352 -32.95 22.71 5.17
C THR A 352 -32.48 21.66 6.18
N HIS A 353 -32.87 21.82 7.45
CA HIS A 353 -32.50 20.85 8.48
C HIS A 353 -33.03 19.44 8.18
N GLU A 354 -34.26 19.35 7.67
CA GLU A 354 -34.91 18.09 7.30
C GLU A 354 -34.16 17.38 6.17
N GLU A 355 -33.73 18.10 5.13
CA GLU A 355 -32.93 17.51 4.03
C GLU A 355 -31.55 17.04 4.50
N LEU A 356 -30.90 17.78 5.40
CA LEU A 356 -29.62 17.38 5.99
C LEU A 356 -29.76 16.12 6.84
N GLU A 357 -30.84 16.02 7.61
CA GLU A 357 -31.17 14.86 8.43
C GLU A 357 -31.52 13.64 7.57
N GLU A 358 -32.28 13.83 6.49
CA GLU A 358 -32.58 12.79 5.49
C GLU A 358 -31.30 12.19 4.90
N VAL A 359 -30.35 13.04 4.47
CA VAL A 359 -29.06 12.58 3.95
C VAL A 359 -28.28 11.83 5.03
N TYR A 360 -28.17 12.38 6.25
CA TYR A 360 -27.46 11.71 7.33
C TYR A 360 -28.05 10.34 7.67
N ASN A 361 -29.38 10.23 7.68
CA ASN A 361 -30.06 8.97 8.00
C ASN A 361 -29.73 7.88 6.96
N LEU A 362 -29.52 8.23 5.69
CA LEU A 362 -29.17 7.29 4.62
C LEU A 362 -27.68 6.91 4.62
N VAL A 363 -26.78 7.89 4.66
CA VAL A 363 -25.33 7.64 4.42
C VAL A 363 -24.45 7.73 5.66
N GLY A 364 -24.98 8.20 6.79
CA GLY A 364 -24.25 8.37 8.04
C GLY A 364 -23.23 9.52 8.02
N GLY A 365 -22.26 9.45 8.95
CA GLY A 365 -21.26 10.50 9.17
C GLY A 365 -19.96 10.35 8.39
N ARG A 366 -19.88 9.43 7.43
CA ARG A 366 -18.66 9.15 6.66
C ARG A 366 -18.32 10.32 5.75
N LEU A 367 -17.16 10.94 5.98
CA LEU A 367 -16.78 12.19 5.31
C LEU A 367 -16.71 12.05 3.79
N SER A 368 -16.20 10.92 3.28
CA SER A 368 -16.14 10.64 1.85
C SER A 368 -17.52 10.57 1.20
N TYR A 369 -18.53 9.99 1.86
CA TYR A 369 -19.90 9.97 1.38
C TYR A 369 -20.51 11.37 1.44
N LEU A 370 -20.37 12.09 2.55
CA LEU A 370 -20.87 13.46 2.68
C LEU A 370 -20.29 14.39 1.60
N ASN A 371 -18.99 14.28 1.29
CA ASN A 371 -18.36 15.07 0.23
C ASN A 371 -18.87 14.69 -1.17
N ARG A 372 -19.03 13.38 -1.46
CA ARG A 372 -19.62 12.91 -2.73
C ARG A 372 -21.05 13.41 -2.90
N VAL A 373 -21.87 13.23 -1.86
CA VAL A 373 -23.25 13.70 -1.81
C VAL A 373 -23.27 15.22 -1.98
N ALA A 374 -22.36 15.96 -1.35
CA ALA A 374 -22.28 17.40 -1.45
C ALA A 374 -21.88 17.95 -2.84
N LYS A 375 -21.41 17.11 -3.76
CA LYS A 375 -21.04 17.49 -5.13
C LYS A 375 -22.10 17.12 -6.17
N ALA A 376 -23.06 16.27 -5.84
CA ALA A 376 -24.08 15.84 -6.78
C ALA A 376 -25.10 16.94 -7.09
N LEU A 377 -25.67 16.96 -8.29
CA LEU A 377 -26.83 17.83 -8.56
C LEU A 377 -28.07 17.32 -7.83
N ASP A 378 -28.29 16.01 -7.86
CA ASP A 378 -29.36 15.31 -7.16
C ASP A 378 -28.75 14.50 -6.00
N TYR A 379 -28.81 15.05 -4.78
CA TYR A 379 -28.26 14.38 -3.61
C TYR A 379 -29.06 13.14 -3.21
N LYS A 380 -30.39 13.16 -3.38
CA LYS A 380 -31.27 12.06 -2.96
C LYS A 380 -30.97 10.81 -3.76
N LYS A 381 -30.93 10.95 -5.09
CA LYS A 381 -30.57 9.87 -5.99
C LYS A 381 -29.15 9.35 -5.73
N LEU A 382 -28.21 10.23 -5.36
CA LEU A 382 -26.86 9.77 -5.02
C LEU A 382 -26.81 9.01 -3.69
N CYS A 383 -27.59 9.40 -2.68
CA CYS A 383 -27.70 8.65 -1.43
C CYS A 383 -28.22 7.23 -1.66
N GLU A 384 -29.28 7.09 -2.47
CA GLU A 384 -29.83 5.78 -2.89
C GLU A 384 -28.77 4.96 -3.64
N SER A 385 -28.07 5.60 -4.59
CA SER A 385 -27.00 4.95 -5.34
C SER A 385 -25.82 4.50 -4.46
N ILE A 386 -25.53 5.19 -3.35
CA ILE A 386 -24.50 4.77 -2.39
C ILE A 386 -24.98 3.52 -1.65
N CYS A 387 -26.22 3.51 -1.15
CA CYS A 387 -26.78 2.34 -0.46
C CYS A 387 -26.82 1.11 -1.39
N GLU A 388 -27.28 1.30 -2.62
CA GLU A 388 -27.34 0.23 -3.62
C GLU A 388 -25.94 -0.28 -4.01
N ALA A 389 -24.94 0.61 -4.06
CA ALA A 389 -23.56 0.22 -4.36
C ALA A 389 -22.95 -0.66 -3.26
N GLU A 390 -23.16 -0.33 -1.98
CA GLU A 390 -22.67 -1.13 -0.84
C GLU A 390 -23.37 -2.49 -0.77
N LYS A 391 -24.69 -2.52 -1.02
CA LYS A 391 -25.45 -3.76 -1.15
C LYS A 391 -24.94 -4.63 -2.31
N THR A 392 -24.77 -4.03 -3.49
CA THR A 392 -24.24 -4.72 -4.68
C THR A 392 -22.82 -5.25 -4.41
N TRP A 393 -21.98 -4.47 -3.71
CA TRP A 393 -20.64 -4.90 -3.31
C TRP A 393 -20.68 -6.14 -2.42
N PHE A 394 -21.50 -6.11 -1.37
CA PHE A 394 -21.63 -7.24 -0.45
C PHE A 394 -22.17 -8.50 -1.14
N LEU A 395 -23.19 -8.37 -1.99
CA LEU A 395 -23.73 -9.50 -2.76
C LEU A 395 -22.69 -10.07 -3.74
N ASN A 396 -21.97 -9.23 -4.47
CA ASN A 396 -20.96 -9.70 -5.42
C ASN A 396 -19.79 -10.44 -4.75
N LYS A 397 -19.47 -10.08 -3.50
CA LYS A 397 -18.36 -10.66 -2.75
C LYS A 397 -18.77 -11.87 -1.92
N CYS A 398 -19.97 -11.85 -1.34
CA CYS A 398 -20.37 -12.73 -0.26
C CYS A 398 -21.74 -13.40 -0.46
N TRP A 399 -22.31 -13.40 -1.66
CA TRP A 399 -23.56 -14.12 -1.90
C TRP A 399 -23.39 -15.65 -1.84
N ILE A 400 -24.39 -16.28 -1.24
CA ILE A 400 -24.49 -17.72 -1.01
C ILE A 400 -25.38 -18.39 -2.07
N LEU A 401 -25.03 -19.62 -2.45
CA LEU A 401 -25.63 -20.29 -3.61
C LEU A 401 -26.78 -21.24 -3.23
N GLY A 402 -26.97 -21.56 -1.96
CA GLY A 402 -28.04 -22.46 -1.50
C GLY A 402 -27.64 -23.94 -1.57
N PRO A 403 -28.62 -24.84 -1.39
CA PRO A 403 -28.37 -26.29 -1.38
C PRO A 403 -27.92 -26.84 -2.74
N GLU A 404 -28.25 -26.13 -3.83
CA GLU A 404 -27.93 -26.51 -5.22
C GLU A 404 -26.50 -26.13 -5.64
N MET A 405 -25.65 -25.69 -4.71
CA MET A 405 -24.28 -25.31 -5.04
C MET A 405 -23.44 -26.52 -5.47
N ASP A 406 -22.55 -26.26 -6.43
CA ASP A 406 -21.55 -27.22 -6.90
C ASP A 406 -20.46 -27.48 -5.84
N ASP A 407 -19.87 -28.66 -5.86
CA ASP A 407 -18.76 -29.03 -4.97
C ASP A 407 -17.50 -28.19 -5.26
N ASP A 408 -17.31 -27.78 -6.52
CA ASP A 408 -16.12 -27.03 -6.97
C ASP A 408 -16.02 -25.60 -6.41
N VAL A 409 -17.12 -25.03 -5.92
CA VAL A 409 -17.17 -23.65 -5.40
C VAL A 409 -17.08 -23.54 -3.88
N MET A 410 -16.73 -24.65 -3.22
CA MET A 410 -16.74 -24.78 -1.76
C MET A 410 -15.96 -23.68 -1.02
N ASP A 411 -14.74 -23.34 -1.44
CA ASP A 411 -13.92 -22.34 -0.73
C ASP A 411 -14.53 -20.94 -0.77
N GLN A 412 -15.08 -20.55 -1.93
CA GLN A 412 -15.77 -19.27 -2.06
C GLN A 412 -17.07 -19.27 -1.26
N GLN A 413 -17.78 -20.40 -1.20
CA GLN A 413 -19.01 -20.52 -0.41
C GLN A 413 -18.75 -20.55 1.10
N LYS A 414 -17.63 -21.09 1.58
CA LYS A 414 -17.18 -20.92 2.96
C LYS A 414 -16.91 -19.45 3.29
N TYR A 415 -16.26 -18.73 2.38
CA TYR A 415 -16.02 -17.29 2.54
C TYR A 415 -17.33 -16.48 2.53
N ALA A 416 -18.26 -16.77 1.62
CA ALA A 416 -19.53 -16.09 1.52
C ALA A 416 -20.45 -16.36 2.71
N SER A 417 -20.65 -17.63 3.05
CA SER A 417 -21.54 -18.04 4.16
C SER A 417 -21.08 -17.51 5.51
N ALA A 418 -19.78 -17.52 5.81
CA ALA A 418 -19.26 -16.94 7.06
C ALA A 418 -19.55 -15.43 7.16
N ALA A 419 -19.46 -14.68 6.06
CA ALA A 419 -19.83 -13.27 6.04
C ALA A 419 -21.34 -13.06 6.24
N MET A 420 -22.18 -13.89 5.60
CA MET A 420 -23.64 -13.83 5.76
C MET A 420 -24.09 -14.16 7.19
N VAL A 421 -23.47 -15.17 7.83
CA VAL A 421 -23.74 -15.51 9.23
C VAL A 421 -23.36 -14.35 10.16
N LEU A 422 -22.21 -13.69 9.92
CA LEU A 422 -21.80 -12.52 10.72
C LEU A 422 -22.72 -11.32 10.47
N ALA A 423 -23.11 -11.07 9.22
CA ALA A 423 -24.06 -10.00 8.88
C ALA A 423 -25.41 -10.22 9.58
N LYS A 424 -25.94 -11.45 9.55
CA LYS A 424 -27.15 -11.83 10.27
C LYS A 424 -26.99 -11.60 11.77
N ALA A 425 -25.89 -12.04 12.37
CA ALA A 425 -25.64 -11.84 13.80
C ALA A 425 -25.59 -10.35 14.19
N LEU A 426 -25.04 -9.47 13.34
CA LEU A 426 -25.08 -8.02 13.56
C LEU A 426 -26.49 -7.45 13.44
N VAL A 427 -27.30 -7.94 12.49
CA VAL A 427 -28.71 -7.54 12.34
C VAL A 427 -29.51 -7.96 13.58
N ASP A 428 -29.45 -9.23 13.96
CA ASP A 428 -30.10 -9.78 15.16
C ASP A 428 -29.67 -8.98 16.41
N LYS A 429 -28.36 -8.69 16.53
CA LYS A 429 -27.86 -7.88 17.64
C LYS A 429 -28.44 -6.47 17.67
N GLY A 430 -28.63 -5.86 16.50
CA GLY A 430 -29.25 -4.55 16.36
C GLY A 430 -30.72 -4.52 16.78
N GLU A 431 -31.44 -5.65 16.65
CA GLU A 431 -32.83 -5.79 17.11
C GLU A 431 -32.92 -5.96 18.63
N GLU A 432 -31.92 -6.58 19.25
CA GLU A 432 -31.80 -6.72 20.71
C GLU A 432 -31.39 -5.42 21.43
N MET A 433 -30.81 -4.45 20.71
CA MET A 433 -30.30 -3.22 21.32
C MET A 433 -31.42 -2.29 21.76
N ASP A 434 -31.34 -1.81 23.02
CA ASP A 434 -32.28 -0.82 23.57
C ASP A 434 -32.38 0.47 22.73
N ARG A 435 -31.27 0.84 22.07
CA ARG A 435 -31.14 2.06 21.26
C ARG A 435 -30.20 1.85 20.09
N THR A 436 -30.72 2.06 18.88
CA THR A 436 -29.95 2.07 17.63
C THR A 436 -29.71 3.49 17.09
N TYR A 437 -30.29 4.49 17.76
CA TYR A 437 -30.20 5.89 17.37
C TYR A 437 -30.16 6.80 18.59
N ASP A 438 -29.26 7.79 18.56
CA ASP A 438 -29.19 8.89 19.52
C ASP A 438 -29.43 10.22 18.80
N PRO A 439 -30.29 11.12 19.32
CA PRO A 439 -30.58 12.38 18.64
C PRO A 439 -29.38 13.31 18.39
N LYS A 440 -28.31 13.21 19.20
CA LYS A 440 -27.09 14.04 19.11
C LYS A 440 -25.94 13.31 18.42
N LEU A 441 -25.70 12.05 18.80
CA LEU A 441 -24.61 11.26 18.21
C LEU A 441 -24.99 10.70 16.84
N GLY A 442 -26.27 10.34 16.66
CA GLY A 442 -26.84 9.76 15.46
C GLY A 442 -26.89 8.24 15.49
N HIS A 443 -26.52 7.59 14.38
CA HIS A 443 -26.60 6.13 14.24
C HIS A 443 -25.65 5.42 15.22
N ILE A 444 -26.19 4.45 15.97
CA ILE A 444 -25.42 3.53 16.82
C ILE A 444 -25.46 2.16 16.14
N LEU A 445 -24.36 1.78 15.49
CA LEU A 445 -24.26 0.49 14.83
C LEU A 445 -24.07 -0.64 15.85
N PRO A 446 -24.63 -1.84 15.59
CA PRO A 446 -24.34 -3.01 16.39
C PRO A 446 -22.85 -3.37 16.29
N GLU A 447 -22.26 -3.75 17.42
CA GLU A 447 -20.86 -4.12 17.54
C GLU A 447 -20.75 -5.50 18.24
N ILE A 448 -19.94 -6.41 17.70
CA ILE A 448 -19.65 -7.73 18.27
C ILE A 448 -18.14 -7.81 18.58
N PRO A 449 -17.72 -8.25 19.78
CA PRO A 449 -16.29 -8.44 20.07
C PRO A 449 -15.61 -9.37 19.06
N LEU A 450 -14.38 -9.07 18.65
CA LEU A 450 -13.65 -9.81 17.60
C LEU A 450 -13.57 -11.33 17.87
N HIS A 451 -13.41 -11.73 19.12
CA HIS A 451 -13.36 -13.16 19.48
C HIS A 451 -14.73 -13.86 19.30
N GLU A 452 -15.83 -13.17 19.61
CA GLU A 452 -17.19 -13.68 19.38
C GLU A 452 -17.52 -13.70 17.89
N ALA A 453 -17.15 -12.66 17.14
CA ALA A 453 -17.31 -12.65 15.68
C ALA A 453 -16.58 -13.84 15.03
N ARG A 454 -15.35 -14.13 15.47
CA ARG A 454 -14.59 -15.33 15.05
C ARG A 454 -15.30 -16.64 15.41
N GLN A 455 -15.96 -16.70 16.56
CA GLN A 455 -16.75 -17.87 16.97
C GLN A 455 -17.99 -18.06 16.09
N ILE A 456 -18.75 -16.98 15.87
CA ILE A 456 -19.96 -16.97 15.05
C ILE A 456 -19.66 -17.43 13.62
N MET A 457 -18.57 -16.92 13.04
CA MET A 457 -18.18 -17.25 11.67
C MET A 457 -17.64 -18.67 11.52
N THR A 458 -17.13 -19.29 12.60
CA THR A 458 -16.34 -20.54 12.63
C THR A 458 -15.02 -20.53 11.83
N ARG A 459 -14.89 -19.67 10.82
CA ARG A 459 -13.70 -19.40 10.01
C ARG A 459 -13.06 -18.07 10.42
N ALA A 460 -12.36 -18.12 11.55
CA ALA A 460 -11.72 -16.96 12.16
C ALA A 460 -10.68 -16.25 11.27
N ASP A 461 -10.15 -16.93 10.26
CA ASP A 461 -9.16 -16.43 9.31
C ASP A 461 -9.73 -15.43 8.30
N PHE A 462 -11.03 -15.49 7.99
CA PHE A 462 -11.64 -14.60 6.99
C PHE A 462 -11.89 -13.17 7.48
N ILE A 463 -11.91 -12.93 8.80
CA ILE A 463 -12.28 -11.61 9.33
C ILE A 463 -11.36 -10.49 8.86
N GLN A 464 -10.06 -10.78 8.70
CA GLN A 464 -9.08 -9.83 8.18
C GLN A 464 -9.34 -9.50 6.70
N SER A 465 -9.71 -10.51 5.90
CA SER A 465 -10.07 -10.29 4.49
C SER A 465 -11.33 -9.46 4.35
N TYR A 466 -12.32 -9.63 5.23
CA TYR A 466 -13.52 -8.79 5.21
C TYR A 466 -13.25 -7.34 5.62
N ASP A 467 -12.33 -7.11 6.57
CA ASP A 467 -11.84 -5.78 6.96
C ASP A 467 -11.16 -5.10 5.76
N HIS A 468 -10.27 -5.82 5.08
CA HIS A 468 -9.59 -5.34 3.86
C HIS A 468 -10.57 -4.99 2.72
N GLU A 469 -11.63 -5.78 2.54
CA GLU A 469 -12.67 -5.57 1.53
C GLU A 469 -13.71 -4.50 1.94
N ASN A 470 -13.56 -3.88 3.13
CA ASN A 470 -14.45 -2.86 3.70
C ASN A 470 -15.90 -3.36 3.84
N ILE A 471 -16.09 -4.64 4.20
CA ILE A 471 -17.41 -5.23 4.46
C ILE A 471 -17.75 -5.09 5.95
N PHE A 472 -16.83 -5.58 6.78
CA PHE A 472 -16.84 -5.34 8.22
C PHE A 472 -15.67 -4.44 8.57
N THR A 473 -15.73 -3.74 9.68
CA THR A 473 -14.58 -3.03 10.25
C THR A 473 -14.30 -3.56 11.64
N ILE A 474 -13.01 -3.71 11.98
CA ILE A 474 -12.56 -3.94 13.35
C ILE A 474 -12.00 -2.64 13.94
N ASP A 475 -12.64 -2.12 14.99
CA ASP A 475 -12.16 -0.91 15.66
C ASP A 475 -10.92 -1.18 16.54
N SER A 476 -10.26 -0.11 17.02
CA SER A 476 -9.09 -0.22 17.91
C SER A 476 -9.35 -0.95 19.26
N ARG A 477 -10.62 -1.11 19.65
CA ARG A 477 -11.06 -1.87 20.84
C ARG A 477 -11.38 -3.33 20.50
N ALA A 478 -11.08 -3.76 19.27
CA ALA A 478 -11.39 -5.08 18.73
C ALA A 478 -12.90 -5.37 18.70
N MET A 479 -13.70 -4.37 18.33
CA MET A 479 -15.13 -4.52 18.06
C MET A 479 -15.38 -4.57 16.56
N VAL A 480 -16.15 -5.57 16.12
CA VAL A 480 -16.54 -5.81 14.73
C VAL A 480 -17.92 -5.22 14.49
N ARG A 481 -18.06 -4.45 13.41
CA ARG A 481 -19.32 -3.87 12.94
C ARG A 481 -19.36 -3.83 11.42
N ALA A 482 -20.53 -3.52 10.83
CA ALA A 482 -20.58 -3.14 9.42
C ALA A 482 -19.67 -1.94 9.14
N ASP A 483 -18.99 -1.90 7.99
CA ASP A 483 -18.06 -0.79 7.68
C ASP A 483 -18.73 0.56 7.81
N SER A 484 -19.95 0.70 7.29
CA SER A 484 -20.67 1.96 7.23
C SER A 484 -22.17 1.79 7.49
N VAL A 485 -22.86 2.92 7.69
CA VAL A 485 -24.33 2.95 7.81
C VAL A 485 -25.01 2.35 6.56
N PRO A 486 -24.65 2.74 5.32
CA PRO A 486 -25.12 2.05 4.11
C PRO A 486 -24.90 0.53 4.12
N MET A 487 -23.74 0.04 4.56
CA MET A 487 -23.46 -1.40 4.64
C MET A 487 -24.36 -2.10 5.67
N GLN A 488 -24.58 -1.48 6.84
CA GLN A 488 -25.53 -2.02 7.83
C GLN A 488 -26.96 -2.07 7.28
N ASN A 489 -27.38 -1.07 6.51
CA ASN A 489 -28.69 -1.05 5.86
C ASN A 489 -28.79 -2.18 4.82
N ALA A 490 -27.73 -2.43 4.06
CA ALA A 490 -27.67 -3.56 3.14
C ALA A 490 -27.81 -4.91 3.87
N PHE A 491 -27.14 -5.09 5.01
CA PHE A 491 -27.30 -6.30 5.83
C PHE A 491 -28.75 -6.50 6.26
N LYS A 492 -29.39 -5.45 6.79
CA LYS A 492 -30.80 -5.51 7.22
C LYS A 492 -31.73 -5.87 6.06
N GLU A 493 -31.52 -5.28 4.89
CA GLU A 493 -32.35 -5.55 3.72
C GLU A 493 -32.21 -7.00 3.26
N ILE A 494 -30.96 -7.49 3.12
CA ILE A 494 -30.67 -8.84 2.63
C ILE A 494 -31.15 -9.90 3.62
N CYS A 495 -30.89 -9.72 4.92
CA CYS A 495 -31.36 -10.65 5.94
C CYS A 495 -32.89 -10.66 6.06
N GLY A 496 -33.55 -9.55 5.68
CA GLY A 496 -35.01 -9.44 5.62
C GLY A 496 -35.64 -10.03 4.35
N TRP A 497 -34.87 -10.58 3.41
CA TRP A 497 -35.45 -11.18 2.20
C TRP A 497 -36.23 -12.47 2.52
N PRO A 498 -37.39 -12.70 1.88
CA PRO A 498 -38.16 -13.93 2.06
C PRO A 498 -37.31 -15.16 1.73
N GLY A 499 -37.24 -16.12 2.67
CA GLY A 499 -36.47 -17.35 2.50
C GLY A 499 -34.96 -17.22 2.71
N PHE A 500 -34.46 -16.07 3.17
CA PHE A 500 -33.03 -15.88 3.43
C PHE A 500 -32.45 -16.92 4.41
N ASP A 501 -33.10 -17.13 5.56
CA ASP A 501 -32.64 -18.08 6.57
C ASP A 501 -32.59 -19.52 6.05
N GLU A 502 -33.60 -19.93 5.28
CA GLU A 502 -33.65 -21.26 4.65
C GLU A 502 -32.53 -21.41 3.60
N HIS A 503 -32.28 -20.37 2.82
CA HIS A 503 -31.23 -20.37 1.79
C HIS A 503 -29.81 -20.40 2.41
N LEU A 504 -29.63 -19.69 3.53
CA LEU A 504 -28.39 -19.71 4.32
C LEU A 504 -28.15 -21.08 4.96
N GLU A 505 -29.16 -21.62 5.65
CA GLU A 505 -29.06 -22.95 6.28
C GLU A 505 -28.83 -24.05 5.22
N GLY A 506 -29.47 -23.94 4.06
CA GLY A 506 -29.25 -24.84 2.93
C GLY A 506 -27.82 -24.81 2.42
N THR A 507 -27.20 -23.62 2.35
CA THR A 507 -25.79 -23.47 1.98
C THR A 507 -24.87 -24.09 3.04
N LEU A 508 -25.10 -23.80 4.33
CA LEU A 508 -24.29 -24.34 5.43
C LEU A 508 -24.36 -25.87 5.50
N THR A 509 -25.56 -26.43 5.37
CA THR A 509 -25.79 -27.88 5.32
C THR A 509 -25.02 -28.50 4.15
N ARG A 510 -25.15 -27.91 2.95
CA ARG A 510 -24.47 -28.42 1.76
C ARG A 510 -22.94 -28.34 1.89
N ILE A 511 -22.38 -27.28 2.49
CA ILE A 511 -20.94 -27.20 2.80
C ILE A 511 -20.54 -28.38 3.70
N GLY A 512 -21.32 -28.63 4.77
CA GLY A 512 -21.10 -29.73 5.69
C GLY A 512 -21.14 -31.10 5.02
N ASP A 513 -22.09 -31.33 4.11
CA ASP A 513 -22.23 -32.57 3.37
C ASP A 513 -21.00 -32.84 2.48
N ILE A 514 -20.53 -31.84 1.73
CA ILE A 514 -19.35 -32.01 0.86
C ILE A 514 -18.09 -32.26 1.68
N GLU A 515 -17.91 -31.52 2.78
CA GLU A 515 -16.79 -31.77 3.69
C GLU A 515 -16.84 -33.17 4.31
N SER A 516 -18.04 -33.68 4.60
CA SER A 516 -18.23 -35.03 5.14
C SER A 516 -17.81 -36.11 4.13
N LEU A 517 -18.16 -35.94 2.86
CA LEU A 517 -17.74 -36.83 1.76
C LEU A 517 -16.22 -36.81 1.59
N GLY A 518 -15.59 -35.63 1.61
CA GLY A 518 -14.13 -35.51 1.53
C GLY A 518 -13.38 -36.15 2.71
N ARG A 519 -14.02 -36.33 3.87
CA ARG A 519 -13.46 -37.01 5.05
C ARG A 519 -13.66 -38.52 5.03
N THR A 520 -14.51 -39.06 4.16
CA THR A 520 -14.64 -40.52 4.02
C THR A 520 -13.38 -41.07 3.37
N ARG A 521 -12.60 -41.84 4.16
CA ARG A 521 -11.42 -42.54 3.64
C ARG A 521 -11.89 -43.67 2.75
N GLU A 522 -11.51 -43.65 1.48
CA GLU A 522 -11.63 -44.81 0.61
C GLU A 522 -10.74 -45.94 1.17
N LEU A 523 -11.35 -47.07 1.54
CA LEU A 523 -10.61 -48.28 1.89
C LEU A 523 -10.27 -49.04 0.60
N THR A 524 -9.15 -48.68 -0.03
CA THR A 524 -8.66 -49.42 -1.19
C THR A 524 -7.98 -50.72 -0.75
N ILE A 525 -8.63 -51.86 -1.00
CA ILE A 525 -8.09 -53.19 -0.72
C ILE A 525 -7.22 -53.64 -1.90
N LYS A 526 -5.91 -53.44 -1.80
CA LYS A 526 -4.96 -53.56 -2.93
C LYS A 526 -4.87 -54.95 -3.55
N ASP A 527 -4.99 -56.04 -2.78
CA ASP A 527 -4.81 -57.37 -3.38
C ASP A 527 -5.99 -57.79 -4.26
N LEU A 528 -7.18 -57.20 -4.09
CA LEU A 528 -8.32 -57.43 -4.99
C LEU A 528 -8.05 -56.91 -6.41
N TRP A 529 -7.18 -55.90 -6.58
CA TRP A 529 -6.82 -55.40 -7.92
C TRP A 529 -5.98 -56.39 -8.73
N ASN A 530 -5.30 -57.32 -8.05
CA ASN A 530 -4.47 -58.36 -8.69
C ASN A 530 -5.15 -59.75 -8.63
N GLN A 531 -6.49 -59.81 -8.63
CA GLN A 531 -7.27 -61.05 -8.46
C GLN A 531 -6.98 -61.81 -7.15
N GLY A 532 -6.40 -61.14 -6.15
CA GLY A 532 -6.20 -61.70 -4.82
C GLY A 532 -7.55 -61.98 -4.14
N LYS A 533 -7.52 -62.89 -3.17
CA LYS A 533 -8.70 -63.29 -2.40
C LYS A 533 -8.43 -63.08 -0.92
N TYR A 534 -9.44 -62.61 -0.20
CA TYR A 534 -9.35 -62.42 1.24
C TYR A 534 -10.25 -63.42 1.95
N GLN A 535 -9.67 -64.16 2.89
CA GLN A 535 -10.39 -65.10 3.74
C GLN A 535 -10.63 -64.48 5.12
N LEU A 536 -11.89 -64.25 5.46
CA LEU A 536 -12.35 -63.86 6.78
C LEU A 536 -12.64 -65.12 7.58
N VAL A 537 -11.78 -65.43 8.56
CA VAL A 537 -12.00 -66.56 9.47
C VAL A 537 -12.63 -66.06 10.76
N MET A 538 -13.86 -66.48 11.04
CA MET A 538 -14.54 -66.17 12.29
C MET A 538 -14.11 -67.16 13.38
N ARG A 539 -13.53 -66.63 14.45
CA ARG A 539 -13.08 -67.41 15.62
C ARG A 539 -13.90 -67.03 16.85
N ASP A 540 -14.26 -68.02 17.64
CA ASP A 540 -14.92 -67.85 18.94
C ASP A 540 -13.96 -67.24 19.98
N HIS A 541 -14.49 -66.82 21.13
CA HIS A 541 -13.76 -66.24 22.25
C HIS A 541 -12.67 -67.17 22.84
N LYS A 542 -12.71 -68.48 22.50
CA LYS A 542 -11.68 -69.48 22.85
C LYS A 542 -10.70 -69.78 21.70
N GLY A 543 -10.71 -68.99 20.63
CA GLY A 543 -9.81 -69.09 19.48
C GLY A 543 -10.13 -70.23 18.50
N ARG A 544 -11.27 -70.91 18.63
CA ARG A 544 -11.68 -71.99 17.72
C ARG A 544 -12.42 -71.41 16.52
N GLU A 545 -12.08 -71.89 15.33
CA GLU A 545 -12.69 -71.44 14.07
C GLU A 545 -14.12 -71.96 13.98
N GLN A 546 -15.08 -71.04 13.87
CA GLN A 546 -16.51 -71.35 13.71
C GLN A 546 -16.95 -71.34 12.24
N GLY A 547 -16.18 -70.66 11.37
CA GLY A 547 -16.42 -70.63 9.94
C GLY A 547 -15.46 -69.68 9.22
N ALA A 548 -15.35 -69.83 7.90
CA ALA A 548 -14.61 -68.91 7.06
C ALA A 548 -15.50 -68.44 5.90
N ALA A 549 -15.42 -67.15 5.59
CA ALA A 549 -16.02 -66.55 4.40
C ALA A 549 -14.89 -66.00 3.54
N GLU A 550 -14.93 -66.27 2.25
CA GLU A 550 -13.95 -65.76 1.29
C GLU A 550 -14.64 -64.80 0.34
N PHE A 551 -14.02 -63.65 0.07
CA PHE A 551 -14.51 -62.73 -0.95
C PHE A 551 -13.39 -62.39 -1.94
N SER A 552 -13.78 -62.34 -3.21
CA SER A 552 -12.92 -62.06 -4.35
C SER A 552 -13.67 -61.16 -5.34
N VAL A 553 -12.95 -60.52 -6.25
CA VAL A 553 -13.57 -59.73 -7.34
C VAL A 553 -14.33 -60.69 -8.26
N MET A 554 -15.61 -60.41 -8.53
CA MET A 554 -16.36 -61.13 -9.55
C MET A 554 -15.88 -60.69 -10.93
N GLU A 555 -15.44 -61.64 -11.76
CA GLU A 555 -15.15 -61.38 -13.17
C GLU A 555 -16.46 -61.06 -13.88
N LYS A 556 -16.52 -59.92 -14.58
CA LYS A 556 -17.66 -59.61 -15.46
C LYS A 556 -17.67 -60.65 -16.58
N GLU A 557 -18.79 -61.34 -16.78
CA GLU A 557 -18.99 -62.16 -17.97
C GLU A 557 -18.84 -61.27 -19.20
N GLU A 558 -17.90 -61.61 -20.08
CA GLU A 558 -17.77 -60.96 -21.39
C GLU A 558 -19.07 -61.21 -22.16
N GLU A 559 -19.84 -60.15 -22.41
CA GLU A 559 -20.92 -60.19 -23.40
C GLU A 559 -20.31 -60.62 -24.72
N LYS A 560 -20.64 -61.84 -25.16
CA LYS A 560 -20.29 -62.30 -26.49
C LYS A 560 -20.98 -61.37 -27.48
N GLU A 561 -20.19 -60.58 -28.19
CA GLU A 561 -20.61 -59.90 -29.42
C GLU A 561 -21.06 -60.97 -30.41
N ASP A 562 -22.38 -61.13 -30.56
CA ASP A 562 -22.96 -61.90 -31.66
C ASP A 562 -22.80 -61.08 -32.95
N ASN A 563 -22.05 -61.65 -33.90
CA ASN A 563 -21.80 -61.17 -35.26
C ASN A 563 -23.08 -60.90 -36.08
#